data_AF-A0A3D9T022-F1
#
_entry.id   AF-A0A3D9T022-F1
#
_cell.length_a   1.000
_cell.length_b   1.000
_cell.length_c   1.000
_cell.angle_alpha   90.00
_cell.angle_beta   90.00
_cell.angle_gamma   90.00
#
_symmetry.space_group_name_H-M   'P 1'
#
loop_
_entity.id
_entity.type
_entity.pdbx_description
1 polymer ?
#
loop_
_entity_poly.entity_id
_entity_poly.type
_entity_poly.pdbx_seq_one_letter_code
_entity_poly.pdbx_strand_id
1 'polypeptide(L)'
;MLAETPIVFALVGVAAYTVLAGADFGAGVWTLVPGGGRASRAATQDHARHAMGPVWEANHVWLIFVLVVCWTAYPVAFASIASTLVVPLFLAAVGIILRGTAYALRGTLDAQPGRRAIDDVFALSSVLTPFALGAVAGAIASDRVPVGNAAGDLVTSWLNPTSILVGTLAVAVSAYLAAVYLSADARRMGEPDLEHDFRVRALASGVVTGALAVAGLFVLRADARPLWDGLTGGLGLLMVAVSAVAGLATFFLVGRDRFEASRASAALAVAALVAGWAVAQRPRLLTGLTVEQAAAGRSTLIAIVVSVAVGAVLLVPSLLLLFRLFLRGRLDFGGERGAPAEPVAPVAITARGSGPPAMVALGLLVAGVVLTVVVGSGWALAVGVLCLCGTAVMGALLAVSGEEDDDRAPGGSEPLSR
;
A
#
# COMPACT_ATOMS: atom_id res chain seq x y z
N MET A 1 20.43 -24.14 -0.59
CA MET A 1 19.31 -24.75 0.18
C MET A 1 18.91 -23.93 1.41
N LEU A 2 19.55 -24.04 2.60
CA LEU A 2 19.07 -23.36 3.83
C LEU A 2 19.11 -21.82 3.72
N ALA A 3 20.16 -21.27 3.08
CA ALA A 3 20.30 -19.84 2.84
C ALA A 3 19.27 -19.28 1.83
N GLU A 4 18.62 -20.13 1.03
CA GLU A 4 17.62 -19.70 0.04
C GLU A 4 16.19 -19.78 0.56
N THR A 5 15.93 -20.59 1.58
CA THR A 5 14.57 -20.78 2.12
C THR A 5 13.95 -19.46 2.59
N PRO A 6 14.65 -18.58 3.33
CA PRO A 6 14.08 -17.30 3.74
C PRO A 6 13.78 -16.35 2.58
N ILE A 7 14.49 -16.42 1.45
CA ILE A 7 14.15 -15.66 0.23
C ILE A 7 12.78 -16.07 -0.30
N VAL A 8 12.45 -17.36 -0.27
CA VAL A 8 11.12 -17.82 -0.71
C VAL A 8 10.04 -17.23 0.19
N PHE A 9 10.28 -17.18 1.50
CA PHE A 9 9.35 -16.54 2.45
C PHE A 9 9.20 -15.05 2.17
N ALA A 10 10.31 -14.33 2.03
CA ALA A 10 10.28 -12.91 1.67
C ALA A 10 9.55 -12.69 0.34
N LEU A 11 9.77 -13.54 -0.66
CA LEU A 11 9.11 -13.45 -1.96
C LEU A 11 7.60 -13.65 -1.87
N VAL A 12 7.15 -14.63 -1.09
CA VAL A 12 5.73 -14.86 -0.81
C VAL A 12 5.13 -13.64 -0.10
N GLY A 13 5.84 -13.08 0.88
CA GLY A 13 5.42 -11.87 1.59
C GLY A 13 5.33 -10.65 0.68
N VAL A 14 6.32 -10.42 -0.19
CA VAL A 14 6.32 -9.32 -1.17
C VAL A 14 5.17 -9.53 -2.16
N ALA A 15 5.01 -10.72 -2.72
CA ALA A 15 3.92 -11.00 -3.66
C ALA A 15 2.54 -10.82 -3.01
N ALA A 16 2.34 -11.32 -1.78
CA ALA A 16 1.10 -11.13 -1.03
C ALA A 16 0.85 -9.66 -0.73
N TYR A 17 1.87 -8.91 -0.31
CA TYR A 17 1.76 -7.47 -0.09
C TYR A 17 1.43 -6.71 -1.38
N THR A 18 2.16 -6.97 -2.48
CA THR A 18 1.90 -6.29 -3.77
C THR A 18 0.50 -6.59 -4.31
N VAL A 19 -0.02 -7.82 -4.13
CA VAL A 19 -1.38 -8.16 -4.58
C VAL A 19 -2.43 -7.55 -3.66
N LEU A 20 -2.35 -7.80 -2.35
CA LEU A 20 -3.41 -7.45 -1.40
C LEU A 20 -3.36 -5.96 -1.03
N ALA A 21 -2.17 -5.46 -0.66
CA ALA A 21 -1.98 -4.05 -0.38
C ALA A 21 -2.07 -3.21 -1.67
N GLY A 22 -1.62 -3.73 -2.81
CA GLY A 22 -1.77 -3.04 -4.10
C GLY A 22 -3.22 -2.74 -4.47
N ALA A 23 -4.14 -3.68 -4.23
CA ALA A 23 -5.57 -3.43 -4.44
C ALA A 23 -6.11 -2.33 -3.51
N ASP A 24 -5.63 -2.27 -2.27
CA ASP A 24 -6.01 -1.22 -1.30
C ASP A 24 -5.40 0.16 -1.65
N PHE A 25 -4.11 0.23 -2.00
CA PHE A 25 -3.49 1.47 -2.51
C PHE A 25 -4.21 1.96 -3.79
N GLY A 26 -4.50 1.06 -4.72
CA GLY A 26 -5.19 1.43 -5.96
C GLY A 26 -6.61 1.91 -5.75
N ALA A 27 -7.33 1.44 -4.73
CA ALA A 27 -8.65 1.95 -4.39
C ALA A 27 -8.57 3.44 -4.03
N GLY A 28 -7.52 3.83 -3.30
CA GLY A 28 -7.20 5.24 -3.04
C GLY A 28 -6.92 6.04 -4.31
N VAL A 29 -6.22 5.48 -5.29
CA VAL A 29 -6.02 6.12 -6.60
C VAL A 29 -7.35 6.40 -7.31
N TRP A 30 -8.31 5.47 -7.26
CA TRP A 30 -9.63 5.68 -7.87
C TRP A 30 -10.49 6.70 -7.13
N THR A 31 -10.16 7.05 -5.88
CA THR A 31 -10.82 8.16 -5.18
C THR A 31 -10.37 9.55 -5.68
N LEU A 32 -9.21 9.66 -6.32
CA LEU A 32 -8.71 10.89 -7.00
C LEU A 32 -9.40 11.13 -8.34
N VAL A 33 -9.60 10.04 -9.09
CA VAL A 33 -10.21 10.07 -10.43
C VAL A 33 -11.57 9.34 -10.45
N PRO A 34 -12.55 9.74 -9.59
CA PRO A 34 -13.82 9.05 -9.48
C PRO A 34 -14.82 9.43 -10.58
N GLY A 35 -14.51 10.45 -11.39
CA GLY A 35 -15.39 10.95 -12.45
C GLY A 35 -15.35 10.11 -13.74
N GLY A 36 -16.22 10.48 -14.70
CA GLY A 36 -16.23 9.93 -16.06
C GLY A 36 -16.99 8.61 -16.24
N GLY A 37 -17.70 8.16 -15.20
CA GLY A 37 -18.51 6.94 -15.21
C GLY A 37 -20.01 7.20 -15.10
N ARG A 38 -20.79 6.11 -15.06
CA ARG A 38 -22.24 6.11 -14.85
C ARG A 38 -22.60 6.40 -13.39
N ALA A 39 -21.79 5.90 -12.46
CA ALA A 39 -21.99 6.12 -11.03
C ALA A 39 -21.58 7.53 -10.62
N SER A 40 -22.21 8.05 -9.58
CA SER A 40 -21.82 9.34 -9.02
C SER A 40 -20.41 9.28 -8.44
N ARG A 41 -19.72 10.43 -8.42
CA ARG A 41 -18.41 10.57 -7.78
C ARG A 41 -18.44 10.09 -6.32
N ALA A 42 -19.50 10.41 -5.58
CA ALA A 42 -19.67 9.99 -4.20
C ALA A 42 -19.81 8.47 -4.08
N ALA A 43 -20.64 7.84 -4.92
CA ALA A 43 -20.83 6.39 -4.92
C ALA A 43 -19.53 5.63 -5.23
N THR A 44 -18.76 6.08 -6.24
CA THR A 44 -17.45 5.49 -6.55
C THR A 44 -16.50 5.56 -5.36
N GLN A 45 -16.44 6.72 -4.71
CA GLN A 45 -15.55 6.95 -3.58
C GLN A 45 -15.95 6.13 -2.34
N ASP A 46 -17.23 6.06 -2.04
CA ASP A 46 -17.73 5.30 -0.89
C ASP A 46 -17.59 3.80 -1.10
N HIS A 47 -17.83 3.31 -2.31
CA HIS A 47 -17.58 1.91 -2.69
C HIS A 47 -16.12 1.52 -2.50
N ALA A 48 -15.20 2.32 -3.03
CA ALA A 48 -13.77 2.07 -2.93
C ALA A 48 -13.27 2.01 -1.47
N ARG A 49 -13.87 2.80 -0.57
CA ARG A 49 -13.53 2.84 0.86
C ARG A 49 -14.09 1.65 1.62
N HIS A 50 -15.39 1.36 1.46
CA HIS A 50 -16.06 0.28 2.17
C HIS A 50 -15.46 -1.09 1.82
N ALA A 51 -15.15 -1.32 0.55
CA ALA A 51 -14.56 -2.58 0.10
C ALA A 51 -13.17 -2.85 0.69
N MET A 52 -12.43 -1.81 1.11
CA MET A 52 -11.02 -1.91 1.50
C MET A 52 -10.75 -1.70 3.00
N GLY A 53 -11.69 -1.14 3.77
CA GLY A 53 -11.52 -0.88 5.21
C GLY A 53 -11.02 -2.10 6.01
N PRO A 54 -11.70 -3.27 5.96
CA PRO A 54 -11.32 -4.44 6.76
C PRO A 54 -9.99 -5.11 6.38
N VAL A 55 -9.51 -4.90 5.15
CA VAL A 55 -8.31 -5.58 4.62
C VAL A 55 -7.04 -4.76 4.78
N TRP A 56 -7.12 -3.44 5.01
CA TRP A 56 -5.97 -2.57 5.20
C TRP A 56 -5.07 -3.01 6.36
N GLU A 57 -5.63 -3.32 7.52
CA GLU A 57 -4.87 -3.75 8.70
C GLU A 57 -4.14 -5.08 8.45
N ALA A 58 -4.83 -6.03 7.81
CA ALA A 58 -4.26 -7.34 7.47
C ALA A 58 -3.11 -7.24 6.45
N ASN A 59 -3.14 -6.25 5.56
CA ASN A 59 -2.13 -6.09 4.52
C ASN A 59 -0.75 -5.75 5.08
N HIS A 60 -0.66 -4.91 6.11
CA HIS A 60 0.63 -4.45 6.65
C HIS A 60 1.45 -5.56 7.32
N VAL A 61 0.80 -6.63 7.76
CA VAL A 61 1.47 -7.81 8.33
C VAL A 61 2.49 -8.39 7.34
N TRP A 62 2.19 -8.39 6.04
CA TRP A 62 3.10 -8.91 5.02
C TRP A 62 4.35 -8.06 4.86
N LEU A 63 4.22 -6.73 4.91
CA LEU A 63 5.38 -5.84 4.82
C LEU A 63 6.31 -6.02 6.02
N ILE A 64 5.76 -6.03 7.25
CA ILE A 64 6.54 -6.24 8.47
C ILE A 64 7.19 -7.63 8.44
N PHE A 65 6.46 -8.65 8.00
CA PHE A 65 6.99 -10.00 7.83
C PHE A 65 8.22 -10.03 6.91
N VAL A 66 8.14 -9.40 5.73
CA VAL A 66 9.27 -9.30 4.79
C VAL A 66 10.47 -8.60 5.45
N LEU A 67 10.24 -7.47 6.13
CA LEU A 67 11.30 -6.72 6.79
C LEU A 67 12.00 -7.54 7.88
N VAL A 68 11.23 -8.23 8.72
CA VAL A 68 11.76 -9.09 9.79
C VAL A 68 12.54 -10.28 9.22
N VAL A 69 12.02 -10.90 8.15
CA VAL A 69 12.71 -11.99 7.46
C VAL A 69 14.03 -11.53 6.86
N CYS A 70 14.02 -10.41 6.13
CA CYS A 70 15.23 -9.85 5.52
C CYS A 70 16.25 -9.43 6.57
N TRP A 71 15.82 -8.75 7.64
CA TRP A 71 16.70 -8.31 8.72
C TRP A 71 17.37 -9.47 9.45
N THR A 72 16.60 -10.52 9.74
CA THR A 72 17.09 -11.66 10.53
C THR A 72 17.92 -12.62 9.69
N ALA A 73 17.50 -12.91 8.45
CA ALA A 73 18.17 -13.88 7.58
C ALA A 73 19.32 -13.29 6.78
N TYR A 74 19.27 -11.99 6.44
CA TYR A 74 20.25 -11.33 5.57
C TYR A 74 20.67 -9.94 6.13
N PRO A 75 21.24 -9.88 7.34
CA PRO A 75 21.44 -8.62 8.07
C PRO A 75 22.33 -7.62 7.32
N VAL A 76 23.38 -8.08 6.63
CA VAL A 76 24.29 -7.23 5.86
C VAL A 76 23.55 -6.56 4.70
N ALA A 77 22.74 -7.32 3.98
CA ALA A 77 21.95 -6.80 2.88
C ALA A 77 20.85 -5.85 3.38
N PHE A 78 20.15 -6.22 4.45
CA PHE A 78 19.14 -5.38 5.08
C PHE A 78 19.73 -4.03 5.51
N ALA A 79 20.88 -4.03 6.17
CA ALA A 79 21.54 -2.81 6.61
C ALA A 79 21.99 -1.92 5.44
N SER A 80 22.51 -2.54 4.37
CA SER A 80 22.88 -1.83 3.13
C SER A 80 21.66 -1.19 2.47
N ILE A 81 20.57 -1.95 2.28
CA ILE A 81 19.31 -1.46 1.70
C ILE A 81 18.72 -0.33 2.57
N ALA A 82 18.57 -0.56 3.87
CA ALA A 82 17.92 0.38 4.78
C ALA A 82 18.70 1.69 4.91
N SER A 83 20.04 1.64 4.93
CA SER A 83 20.87 2.84 5.06
C SER A 83 20.98 3.62 3.75
N THR A 84 21.10 2.95 2.59
CA THR A 84 21.14 3.63 1.29
C THR A 84 19.77 4.20 0.89
N LEU A 85 18.69 3.46 1.17
CA LEU A 85 17.33 3.79 0.71
C LEU A 85 16.43 4.32 1.83
N VAL A 86 17.02 4.91 2.86
CA VAL A 86 16.27 5.47 4.01
C VAL A 86 15.24 6.50 3.57
N VAL A 87 15.54 7.34 2.57
CA VAL A 87 14.63 8.38 2.07
C VAL A 87 13.34 7.78 1.50
N PRO A 88 13.36 6.92 0.47
CA PRO A 88 12.13 6.33 -0.06
C PRO A 88 11.45 5.40 0.96
N LEU A 89 12.18 4.68 1.81
CA LEU A 89 11.58 3.88 2.88
C LEU A 89 10.82 4.76 3.90
N PHE A 90 11.39 5.92 4.26
CA PHE A 90 10.73 6.89 5.13
C PHE A 90 9.50 7.49 4.45
N LEU A 91 9.57 7.85 3.16
CA LEU A 91 8.40 8.31 2.40
C LEU A 91 7.29 7.26 2.38
N ALA A 92 7.63 5.98 2.19
CA ALA A 92 6.67 4.89 2.25
C ALA A 92 6.02 4.78 3.64
N ALA A 93 6.82 4.86 4.71
CA ALA A 93 6.34 4.81 6.09
C ALA A 93 5.42 5.98 6.44
N VAL A 94 5.80 7.20 6.07
CA VAL A 94 4.95 8.39 6.22
C VAL A 94 3.64 8.22 5.47
N GLY A 95 3.67 7.73 4.23
CA GLY A 95 2.46 7.45 3.46
C GLY A 95 1.55 6.43 4.15
N ILE A 96 2.12 5.35 4.71
CA ILE A 96 1.34 4.35 5.47
C ILE A 96 0.67 4.98 6.69
N ILE A 97 1.40 5.79 7.46
CA ILE A 97 0.88 6.49 8.64
C ILE A 97 -0.24 7.44 8.23
N LEU A 98 -0.03 8.26 7.18
CA LEU A 98 -1.04 9.19 6.68
C LEU A 98 -2.31 8.48 6.23
N ARG A 99 -2.22 7.29 5.61
CA ARG A 99 -3.40 6.48 5.26
C ARG A 99 -4.14 5.97 6.48
N GLY A 100 -3.44 5.40 7.47
CA GLY A 100 -4.05 4.90 8.71
C GLY A 100 -4.77 6.02 9.46
N THR A 101 -4.12 7.18 9.59
CA THR A 101 -4.69 8.40 10.18
C THR A 101 -5.92 8.88 9.40
N ALA A 102 -5.87 8.90 8.07
CA ALA A 102 -7.00 9.31 7.25
C ALA A 102 -8.22 8.36 7.37
N TYR A 103 -7.99 7.05 7.52
CA TYR A 103 -9.07 6.09 7.81
C TYR A 103 -9.71 6.36 9.18
N ALA A 104 -8.90 6.59 10.22
CA ALA A 104 -9.37 6.81 11.58
C ALA A 104 -10.15 8.13 11.74
N LEU A 105 -9.60 9.26 11.26
CA LEU A 105 -10.21 10.58 11.44
C LEU A 105 -11.47 10.79 10.61
N ARG A 106 -11.65 10.05 9.51
CA ARG A 106 -12.79 10.28 8.63
C ARG A 106 -14.11 9.81 9.22
N GLY A 107 -14.10 8.72 9.99
CA GLY A 107 -15.29 8.22 10.69
C GLY A 107 -15.85 9.23 11.70
N THR A 108 -15.04 10.20 12.12
CA THR A 108 -15.40 11.25 13.09
C THR A 108 -15.83 12.57 12.43
N LEU A 109 -15.63 12.73 11.12
CA LEU A 109 -15.70 14.04 10.43
C LEU A 109 -16.82 14.11 9.38
N ASP A 110 -17.95 13.47 9.65
CA ASP A 110 -19.12 13.57 8.78
C ASP A 110 -19.60 15.04 8.70
N ALA A 111 -19.50 15.60 7.49
CA ALA A 111 -19.88 16.96 7.06
C ALA A 111 -18.92 18.14 7.37
N GLN A 112 -17.69 17.92 7.86
CA GLN A 112 -16.78 19.03 8.17
C GLN A 112 -15.92 19.56 6.98
N PRO A 113 -15.52 20.86 6.99
CA PRO A 113 -14.62 21.46 5.99
C PRO A 113 -13.29 20.73 5.77
N GLY A 114 -12.84 19.93 6.75
CA GLY A 114 -11.60 19.14 6.71
C GLY A 114 -11.68 17.86 5.87
N ARG A 115 -12.87 17.42 5.46
CA ARG A 115 -13.05 16.15 4.71
C ARG A 115 -12.27 16.11 3.40
N ARG A 116 -12.18 17.24 2.68
CA ARG A 116 -11.42 17.32 1.41
C ARG A 116 -9.93 17.15 1.63
N ALA A 117 -9.36 17.78 2.66
CA ALA A 117 -7.94 17.64 2.99
C ALA A 117 -7.58 16.19 3.37
N ILE A 118 -8.48 15.51 4.10
CA ILE A 118 -8.29 14.09 4.44
C ILE A 118 -8.36 13.20 3.20
N ASP A 119 -9.28 13.49 2.27
CA ASP A 119 -9.39 12.78 1.00
C ASP A 119 -8.13 12.93 0.16
N ASP A 120 -7.60 14.16 0.09
CA ASP A 120 -6.38 14.47 -0.65
C ASP A 120 -5.15 13.81 -0.01
N VAL A 121 -5.05 13.81 1.32
CA VAL A 121 -3.98 13.11 2.06
C VAL A 121 -4.06 11.60 1.83
N PHE A 122 -5.24 11.01 1.92
CA PHE A 122 -5.48 9.58 1.68
C PHE A 122 -5.08 9.19 0.26
N ALA A 123 -5.50 9.99 -0.71
CA ALA A 123 -5.19 9.80 -2.10
C ALA A 123 -3.69 9.93 -2.41
N LEU A 124 -3.06 10.99 -1.94
CA LEU A 124 -1.64 11.27 -2.17
C LEU A 124 -0.77 10.16 -1.58
N SER A 125 -1.06 9.76 -0.34
CA SER A 125 -0.37 8.65 0.32
C SER A 125 -0.59 7.31 -0.38
N SER A 126 -1.76 7.12 -1.01
CA SER A 126 -2.07 5.93 -1.82
C SER A 126 -1.26 5.82 -3.12
N VAL A 127 -0.70 6.93 -3.61
CA VAL A 127 0.24 6.96 -4.73
C VAL A 127 1.69 6.92 -4.23
N LEU A 128 2.00 7.72 -3.21
CA LEU A 128 3.35 7.91 -2.68
C LEU A 128 3.94 6.60 -2.15
N THR A 129 3.18 5.84 -1.35
CA THR A 129 3.69 4.60 -0.74
C THR A 129 4.06 3.53 -1.77
N PRO A 130 3.18 3.11 -2.70
CA PRO A 130 3.56 2.11 -3.70
C PRO A 130 4.66 2.63 -4.63
N PHE A 131 4.66 3.93 -4.97
CA PHE A 131 5.75 4.51 -5.74
C PHE A 131 7.10 4.39 -5.02
N ALA A 132 7.17 4.78 -3.75
CA ALA A 132 8.39 4.75 -2.97
C ALA A 132 8.90 3.32 -2.74
N LEU A 133 8.00 2.36 -2.44
CA LEU A 133 8.37 0.94 -2.32
C LEU A 133 8.81 0.33 -3.66
N GLY A 134 8.17 0.72 -4.77
CA GLY A 134 8.59 0.31 -6.10
C GLY A 134 9.94 0.93 -6.48
N ALA A 135 10.21 2.18 -6.10
CA ALA A 135 11.51 2.81 -6.30
C ALA A 135 12.63 2.10 -5.52
N VAL A 136 12.34 1.63 -4.30
CA VAL A 136 13.26 0.77 -3.53
C VAL A 136 13.57 -0.52 -4.29
N ALA A 137 12.54 -1.22 -4.78
CA ALA A 137 12.72 -2.44 -5.57
C ALA A 137 13.52 -2.17 -6.86
N GLY A 138 13.25 -1.06 -7.54
CA GLY A 138 13.96 -0.67 -8.75
C GLY A 138 15.43 -0.29 -8.48
N ALA A 139 15.74 0.35 -7.35
CA ALA A 139 17.10 0.68 -6.93
C ALA A 139 17.93 -0.58 -6.64
N ILE A 140 17.31 -1.58 -6.00
CA ILE A 140 17.91 -2.90 -5.80
C ILE A 140 18.13 -3.57 -7.17
N ALA A 141 17.15 -3.51 -8.05
CA ALA A 141 17.20 -4.17 -9.36
C ALA A 141 18.19 -3.53 -10.36
N SER A 142 18.52 -2.25 -10.19
CA SER A 142 19.49 -1.52 -11.02
C SER A 142 20.88 -1.41 -10.37
N ASP A 143 21.19 -2.26 -9.39
CA ASP A 143 22.50 -2.37 -8.75
C ASP A 143 22.97 -1.06 -8.06
N ARG A 144 22.03 -0.22 -7.61
CA ARG A 144 22.30 1.10 -6.99
C ARG A 144 22.46 1.05 -5.47
N VAL A 145 22.39 -0.13 -4.88
CA VAL A 145 22.58 -0.36 -3.45
C VAL A 145 23.93 -1.04 -3.22
N PRO A 146 25.00 -0.28 -2.97
CA PRO A 146 26.30 -0.86 -2.65
C PRO A 146 26.26 -1.55 -1.29
N VAL A 147 27.08 -2.61 -1.14
CA VAL A 147 27.20 -3.34 0.11
C VAL A 147 27.96 -2.49 1.13
N GLY A 148 27.37 -2.31 2.30
CA GLY A 148 27.94 -1.52 3.39
C GLY A 148 26.97 -0.46 3.89
N ASN A 149 27.17 -0.03 5.14
CA ASN A 149 26.31 0.97 5.75
C ASN A 149 26.58 2.35 5.16
N ALA A 150 25.53 3.03 4.70
CA ALA A 150 25.58 4.38 4.14
C ALA A 150 26.58 4.53 2.98
N ALA A 151 26.79 3.46 2.21
CA ALA A 151 27.73 3.45 1.09
C ALA A 151 27.13 4.03 -0.21
N GLY A 152 25.80 4.12 -0.30
CA GLY A 152 25.09 4.67 -1.46
C GLY A 152 24.59 6.09 -1.21
N ASP A 153 24.29 6.81 -2.29
CA ASP A 153 23.78 8.18 -2.22
C ASP A 153 22.27 8.20 -1.89
N LEU A 154 21.86 9.07 -0.96
CA LEU A 154 20.50 9.08 -0.41
C LEU A 154 19.41 9.48 -1.44
N VAL A 155 19.79 10.11 -2.54
CA VAL A 155 18.85 10.72 -3.49
C VAL A 155 18.91 9.98 -4.84
N THR A 156 20.10 9.88 -5.43
CA THR A 156 20.30 9.29 -6.75
C THR A 156 20.14 7.77 -6.76
N SER A 157 20.31 7.09 -5.61
CA SER A 157 20.14 5.64 -5.54
C SER A 157 18.71 5.19 -5.87
N TRP A 158 17.70 6.04 -5.67
CA TRP A 158 16.30 5.73 -5.96
C TRP A 158 15.64 6.67 -6.99
N LEU A 159 16.34 7.73 -7.42
CA LEU A 159 15.91 8.62 -8.51
C LEU A 159 16.68 8.34 -9.81
N ASN A 160 16.61 7.10 -10.28
CA ASN A 160 17.17 6.65 -11.56
C ASN A 160 16.04 6.12 -12.48
N PRO A 161 16.30 5.98 -13.80
CA PRO A 161 15.28 5.55 -14.75
C PRO A 161 14.58 4.24 -14.36
N THR A 162 15.33 3.24 -13.90
CA THR A 162 14.76 1.97 -13.45
C THR A 162 13.89 2.13 -12.20
N SER A 163 14.34 2.90 -11.21
CA SER A 163 13.58 3.12 -9.97
C SER A 163 12.29 3.89 -10.20
N ILE A 164 12.33 4.94 -11.03
CA ILE A 164 11.14 5.72 -11.40
C ILE A 164 10.16 4.85 -12.18
N LEU A 165 10.65 4.02 -13.11
CA LEU A 165 9.82 3.06 -13.84
C LEU A 165 9.13 2.08 -12.88
N VAL A 166 9.88 1.40 -12.02
CA VAL A 166 9.33 0.37 -11.12
C VAL A 166 8.37 1.00 -10.10
N GLY A 167 8.68 2.19 -9.59
CA GLY A 167 7.74 2.97 -8.75
C GLY A 167 6.45 3.30 -9.49
N THR A 168 6.53 3.79 -10.73
CA THR A 168 5.36 4.10 -11.55
C THR A 168 4.55 2.85 -11.89
N LEU A 169 5.24 1.74 -12.20
CA LEU A 169 4.63 0.45 -12.45
C LEU A 169 3.90 -0.07 -11.21
N ALA A 170 4.46 0.10 -10.01
CA ALA A 170 3.81 -0.29 -8.75
C ALA A 170 2.50 0.47 -8.53
N VAL A 171 2.44 1.77 -8.84
CA VAL A 171 1.20 2.57 -8.80
C VAL A 171 0.20 2.07 -9.84
N ALA A 172 0.64 1.81 -11.08
CA ALA A 172 -0.23 1.35 -12.16
C ALA A 172 -0.82 -0.05 -11.87
N VAL A 173 0.02 -0.98 -11.39
CA VAL A 173 -0.39 -2.31 -10.94
C VAL A 173 -1.40 -2.21 -9.78
N SER A 174 -1.16 -1.30 -8.83
CA SER A 174 -2.09 -1.06 -7.72
C SER A 174 -3.46 -0.60 -8.24
N ALA A 175 -3.49 0.41 -9.12
CA ALA A 175 -4.74 0.89 -9.73
C ALA A 175 -5.46 -0.20 -10.53
N TYR A 176 -4.72 -1.02 -11.28
CA TYR A 176 -5.25 -2.17 -12.02
C TYR A 176 -5.88 -3.23 -11.10
N LEU A 177 -5.14 -3.68 -10.07
CA LEU A 177 -5.65 -4.65 -9.10
C LEU A 177 -6.91 -4.13 -8.42
N ALA A 178 -6.89 -2.87 -7.97
CA ALA A 178 -8.04 -2.25 -7.33
C ALA A 178 -9.28 -2.25 -8.23
N ALA A 179 -9.14 -1.89 -9.50
CA ALA A 179 -10.29 -1.87 -10.42
C ALA A 179 -10.86 -3.29 -10.67
N VAL A 180 -10.00 -4.31 -10.77
CA VAL A 180 -10.45 -5.71 -10.89
C VAL A 180 -11.17 -6.17 -9.62
N TYR A 181 -10.67 -5.81 -8.44
CA TYR A 181 -11.32 -6.17 -7.17
C TYR A 181 -12.63 -5.41 -6.95
N LEU A 182 -12.66 -4.11 -7.21
CA LEU A 182 -13.83 -3.25 -7.01
C LEU A 182 -14.96 -3.57 -8.00
N SER A 183 -14.65 -4.02 -9.22
CA SER A 183 -15.67 -4.51 -10.17
C SER A 183 -16.32 -5.82 -9.68
N ALA A 184 -15.53 -6.75 -9.14
CA ALA A 184 -16.04 -7.96 -8.52
C ALA A 184 -16.93 -7.65 -7.30
N ASP A 185 -16.51 -6.67 -6.50
CA ASP A 185 -17.23 -6.22 -5.31
C ASP A 185 -18.56 -5.54 -5.67
N ALA A 186 -18.56 -4.63 -6.64
CA ALA A 186 -19.77 -3.97 -7.14
C ALA A 186 -20.78 -4.98 -7.71
N ARG A 187 -20.30 -6.01 -8.43
CA ARG A 187 -21.15 -7.12 -8.89
C ARG A 187 -21.79 -7.87 -7.73
N ARG A 188 -21.04 -8.17 -6.68
CA ARG A 188 -21.53 -8.87 -5.49
C ARG A 188 -22.65 -8.07 -4.80
N MET A 189 -22.52 -6.75 -4.74
CA MET A 189 -23.49 -5.85 -4.11
C MET A 189 -24.66 -5.47 -5.02
N GLY A 190 -24.66 -5.89 -6.29
CA GLY A 190 -25.74 -5.60 -7.24
C GLY A 190 -25.77 -4.15 -7.71
N GLU A 191 -24.62 -3.50 -7.83
CA GLU A 191 -24.48 -2.09 -8.24
C GLU A 191 -23.99 -2.00 -9.70
N PRO A 192 -24.88 -2.07 -10.71
CA PRO A 192 -24.49 -2.26 -12.12
C PRO A 192 -23.72 -1.09 -12.73
N ASP A 193 -23.97 0.13 -12.25
CA ASP A 193 -23.27 1.33 -12.73
C ASP A 193 -21.82 1.34 -12.25
N LEU A 194 -21.58 1.02 -10.98
CA LEU A 194 -20.22 0.86 -10.44
C LEU A 194 -19.50 -0.33 -11.06
N GLU A 195 -20.20 -1.44 -11.27
CA GLU A 195 -19.66 -2.61 -11.96
C GLU A 195 -19.12 -2.22 -13.34
N HIS A 196 -19.93 -1.50 -14.13
CA HIS A 196 -19.54 -1.03 -15.46
C HIS A 196 -18.32 -0.10 -15.40
N ASP A 197 -18.34 0.88 -14.51
CA ASP A 197 -17.28 1.88 -14.38
C ASP A 197 -15.95 1.22 -13.97
N PHE A 198 -15.96 0.34 -12.97
CA PHE A 198 -14.76 -0.37 -12.54
C PHE A 198 -14.29 -1.41 -13.55
N ARG A 199 -15.18 -2.01 -14.35
CA ARG A 199 -14.82 -2.88 -15.47
C ARG A 199 -14.05 -2.10 -16.53
N VAL A 200 -14.53 -0.92 -16.93
CA VAL A 200 -13.82 -0.04 -17.88
C VAL A 200 -12.47 0.40 -17.31
N ARG A 201 -12.44 0.82 -16.03
CA ARG A 201 -11.20 1.19 -15.34
C ARG A 201 -10.20 0.04 -15.27
N ALA A 202 -10.65 -1.20 -15.03
CA ALA A 202 -9.80 -2.38 -14.99
C ALA A 202 -9.15 -2.66 -16.35
N LEU A 203 -9.92 -2.57 -17.44
CA LEU A 203 -9.39 -2.75 -18.79
C LEU A 203 -8.42 -1.60 -19.15
N ALA A 204 -8.81 -0.35 -18.90
CA ALA A 204 -7.98 0.82 -19.23
C ALA A 204 -6.65 0.82 -18.45
N SER A 205 -6.70 0.66 -17.12
CA SER A 205 -5.51 0.59 -16.28
C SER A 205 -4.68 -0.65 -16.56
N GLY A 206 -5.29 -1.78 -16.94
CA GLY A 206 -4.59 -2.95 -17.42
C GLY A 206 -3.77 -2.65 -18.68
N VAL A 207 -4.34 -1.94 -19.65
CA VAL A 207 -3.63 -1.57 -20.90
C VAL A 207 -2.47 -0.64 -20.58
N VAL A 208 -2.69 0.36 -19.73
CA VAL A 208 -1.64 1.28 -19.29
C VAL A 208 -0.53 0.53 -18.56
N THR A 209 -0.87 -0.39 -17.66
CA THR A 209 0.11 -1.21 -16.93
C THR A 209 0.90 -2.11 -17.86
N GLY A 210 0.24 -2.76 -18.83
CA GLY A 210 0.91 -3.58 -19.83
C GLY A 210 1.83 -2.76 -20.74
N ALA A 211 1.38 -1.59 -21.18
CA ALA A 211 2.20 -0.67 -21.97
C ALA A 211 3.42 -0.16 -21.17
N LEU A 212 3.25 0.17 -19.89
CA LEU A 212 4.34 0.56 -19.00
C LEU A 212 5.33 -0.58 -18.76
N ALA A 213 4.85 -1.83 -18.61
CA ALA A 213 5.72 -2.99 -18.47
C ALA A 213 6.56 -3.22 -19.75
N VAL A 214 5.94 -3.10 -20.93
CA VAL A 214 6.64 -3.21 -22.22
C VAL A 214 7.58 -2.03 -22.47
N ALA A 215 7.21 -0.81 -22.11
CA ALA A 215 8.13 0.34 -22.16
C ALA A 215 9.30 0.15 -21.19
N GLY A 216 9.01 -0.41 -20.02
CA GLY A 216 9.98 -0.68 -18.97
C GLY A 216 11.07 -1.65 -19.39
N LEU A 217 10.74 -2.63 -20.23
CA LEU A 217 11.71 -3.52 -20.87
C LEU A 217 12.82 -2.74 -21.61
N PHE A 218 12.52 -1.64 -22.31
CA PHE A 218 13.54 -0.81 -22.97
C PHE A 218 14.41 -0.04 -21.98
N VAL A 219 13.81 0.47 -20.90
CA VAL A 219 14.55 1.17 -19.83
C VAL A 219 15.49 0.20 -19.12
N LEU A 220 15.03 -1.00 -18.78
CA LEU A 220 15.85 -2.04 -18.16
C LEU A 220 17.02 -2.45 -19.05
N ARG A 221 16.81 -2.54 -20.36
CA ARG A 221 17.90 -2.82 -21.32
C ARG A 221 19.00 -1.75 -21.29
N ALA A 222 18.64 -0.49 -21.03
CA ALA A 222 19.56 0.64 -21.04
C ALA A 222 20.23 0.89 -19.68
N ASP A 223 19.50 0.76 -18.56
CA ASP A 223 19.94 1.16 -17.21
C ASP A 223 20.19 -0.02 -16.26
N ALA A 224 19.60 -1.19 -16.51
CA ALA A 224 19.68 -2.37 -15.63
C ALA A 224 19.91 -3.66 -16.44
N ARG A 225 21.02 -3.70 -17.20
CA ARG A 225 21.28 -4.79 -18.15
C ARG A 225 21.31 -6.19 -17.54
N PRO A 226 21.88 -6.43 -16.34
CA PRO A 226 21.84 -7.74 -15.70
C PRO A 226 20.40 -8.23 -15.45
N LEU A 227 19.51 -7.34 -15.01
CA LEU A 227 18.10 -7.66 -14.80
C LEU A 227 17.40 -7.96 -16.13
N TRP A 228 17.68 -7.18 -17.17
CA TRP A 228 17.16 -7.42 -18.52
C TRP A 228 17.54 -8.83 -19.01
N ASP A 229 18.82 -9.20 -18.91
CA ASP A 229 19.28 -10.52 -19.37
C ASP A 229 18.62 -11.65 -18.55
N GLY A 230 18.42 -11.44 -17.24
CA GLY A 230 17.71 -12.38 -16.37
C GLY A 230 16.21 -12.52 -16.67
N LEU A 231 15.53 -11.43 -17.04
CA LEU A 231 14.10 -11.44 -17.41
C LEU A 231 13.86 -11.95 -18.84
N THR A 232 14.84 -11.81 -19.73
CA THR A 232 14.75 -12.28 -21.13
C THR A 232 15.33 -13.67 -21.35
N GLY A 233 15.90 -14.29 -20.31
CA GLY A 233 16.46 -15.63 -20.33
C GLY A 233 15.79 -16.60 -19.35
N GLY A 234 15.97 -17.90 -19.61
CA GLY A 234 15.69 -18.99 -18.67
C GLY A 234 14.33 -18.91 -17.94
N LEU A 235 14.37 -19.04 -16.62
CA LEU A 235 13.18 -19.02 -15.76
C LEU A 235 12.55 -17.62 -15.63
N GLY A 236 13.31 -16.53 -15.82
CA GLY A 236 12.77 -15.18 -15.79
C GLY A 236 11.81 -14.94 -16.95
N LEU A 237 12.18 -15.38 -18.15
CA LEU A 237 11.30 -15.31 -19.33
C LEU A 237 10.01 -16.12 -19.12
N LEU A 238 10.10 -17.29 -18.49
CA LEU A 238 8.92 -18.08 -18.14
C LEU A 238 7.99 -17.30 -17.20
N MET A 239 8.51 -16.65 -16.16
CA MET A 239 7.70 -15.84 -15.25
C MET A 239 7.05 -14.63 -15.95
N VAL A 240 7.78 -13.97 -16.85
CA VAL A 240 7.24 -12.89 -17.69
C VAL A 240 6.13 -13.41 -18.61
N ALA A 241 6.31 -14.58 -19.23
CA ALA A 241 5.29 -15.20 -20.06
C ALA A 241 4.04 -15.59 -19.25
N VAL A 242 4.21 -16.17 -18.06
CA VAL A 242 3.11 -16.47 -17.13
C VAL A 242 2.36 -15.19 -16.74
N SER A 243 3.09 -14.12 -16.42
CA SER A 243 2.51 -12.81 -16.10
C SER A 243 1.69 -12.25 -17.28
N ALA A 244 2.24 -12.29 -18.50
CA ALA A 244 1.56 -11.83 -19.70
C ALA A 244 0.29 -12.65 -20.00
N VAL A 245 0.37 -13.99 -19.94
CA VAL A 245 -0.79 -14.87 -20.17
C VAL A 245 -1.87 -14.67 -19.10
N ALA A 246 -1.48 -14.57 -17.83
CA ALA A 246 -2.42 -14.31 -16.74
C ALA A 246 -3.06 -12.92 -16.84
N GLY A 247 -2.30 -11.91 -17.28
CA GLY A 247 -2.81 -10.58 -17.59
C GLY A 247 -3.86 -10.61 -18.70
N LEU A 248 -3.54 -11.24 -19.84
CA LEU A 248 -4.47 -11.43 -20.97
C LEU A 248 -5.71 -12.23 -20.58
N ALA A 249 -5.54 -13.29 -19.76
CA ALA A 249 -6.66 -14.03 -19.21
C ALA A 249 -7.55 -13.12 -18.35
N THR A 250 -6.97 -12.21 -17.56
CA THR A 250 -7.73 -11.24 -16.78
C THR A 250 -8.56 -10.32 -17.69
N PHE A 251 -7.98 -9.78 -18.77
CA PHE A 251 -8.73 -8.96 -19.74
C PHE A 251 -9.94 -9.71 -20.31
N PHE A 252 -9.74 -10.96 -20.70
CA PHE A 252 -10.81 -11.79 -21.24
C PHE A 252 -11.88 -12.10 -20.20
N LEU A 253 -11.48 -12.42 -18.96
CA LEU A 253 -12.39 -12.76 -17.86
C LEU A 253 -13.21 -11.54 -17.41
N VAL A 254 -12.58 -10.38 -17.29
CA VAL A 254 -13.26 -9.09 -17.02
C VAL A 254 -14.21 -8.75 -18.17
N GLY A 255 -13.80 -8.99 -19.42
CA GLY A 255 -14.65 -8.80 -20.60
C GLY A 255 -15.87 -9.72 -20.64
N ARG A 256 -15.77 -10.92 -20.05
CA ARG A 256 -16.81 -11.96 -19.96
C ARG A 256 -17.61 -11.93 -18.64
N ASP A 257 -17.43 -10.88 -17.83
CA ASP A 257 -18.09 -10.68 -16.53
C ASP A 257 -17.82 -11.83 -15.51
N ARG A 258 -16.66 -12.49 -15.64
CA ARG A 258 -16.19 -13.58 -14.76
C ARG A 258 -15.26 -13.04 -13.67
N PHE A 259 -15.80 -12.22 -12.78
CA PHE A 259 -15.01 -11.41 -11.85
C PHE A 259 -14.24 -12.20 -10.76
N GLU A 260 -14.74 -13.35 -10.32
CA GLU A 260 -14.01 -14.19 -9.35
C GLU A 260 -12.71 -14.75 -9.94
N ALA A 261 -12.81 -15.28 -11.16
CA ALA A 261 -11.67 -15.81 -11.88
C ALA A 261 -10.70 -14.69 -12.28
N SER A 262 -11.20 -13.49 -12.59
CA SER A 262 -10.35 -12.35 -12.94
C SER A 262 -9.50 -11.87 -11.76
N ARG A 263 -10.01 -11.92 -10.52
CA ARG A 263 -9.20 -11.62 -9.31
C ARG A 263 -8.02 -12.58 -9.17
N ALA A 264 -8.27 -13.88 -9.33
CA ALA A 264 -7.22 -14.90 -9.25
C ALA A 264 -6.18 -14.75 -10.38
N SER A 265 -6.62 -14.47 -11.62
CA SER A 265 -5.70 -14.27 -12.73
C SER A 265 -4.90 -12.97 -12.61
N ALA A 266 -5.49 -11.90 -12.09
CA ALA A 266 -4.79 -10.63 -11.84
C ALA A 266 -3.72 -10.80 -10.74
N ALA A 267 -4.09 -11.47 -9.64
CA ALA A 267 -3.16 -11.82 -8.57
C ALA A 267 -2.00 -12.68 -9.08
N LEU A 268 -2.28 -13.68 -9.92
CA LEU A 268 -1.26 -14.51 -10.54
C LEU A 268 -0.33 -13.70 -11.45
N ALA A 269 -0.86 -12.77 -12.24
CA ALA A 269 -0.06 -11.94 -13.14
C ALA A 269 0.97 -11.09 -12.36
N VAL A 270 0.53 -10.49 -11.26
CA VAL A 270 1.38 -9.66 -10.39
C VAL A 270 2.35 -10.51 -9.59
N ALA A 271 1.91 -11.64 -9.02
CA ALA A 271 2.80 -12.56 -8.31
C ALA A 271 3.89 -13.13 -9.23
N ALA A 272 3.56 -13.46 -10.49
CA ALA A 272 4.52 -13.90 -11.49
C ALA A 272 5.51 -12.78 -11.87
N LEU A 273 5.06 -11.52 -11.94
CA LEU A 273 5.95 -10.37 -12.18
C LEU A 273 6.98 -10.23 -11.05
N VAL A 274 6.53 -10.29 -9.79
CA VAL A 274 7.38 -10.24 -8.59
C VAL A 274 8.34 -11.43 -8.55
N ALA A 275 7.86 -12.64 -8.87
CA ALA A 275 8.70 -13.83 -8.95
C ALA A 275 9.74 -13.74 -10.08
N GLY A 276 9.37 -13.18 -11.23
CA GLY A 276 10.28 -12.94 -12.35
C GLY A 276 11.43 -12.02 -11.96
N TRP A 277 11.14 -10.93 -11.25
CA TRP A 277 12.16 -10.04 -10.68
C TRP A 277 13.12 -10.77 -9.72
N ALA A 278 12.59 -11.59 -8.80
CA ALA A 278 13.43 -12.32 -7.86
C ALA A 278 14.29 -13.41 -8.54
N VAL A 279 13.75 -14.09 -9.54
CA VAL A 279 14.48 -15.10 -10.33
C VAL A 279 15.57 -14.44 -11.18
N ALA A 280 15.28 -13.30 -11.82
CA ALA A 280 16.22 -12.59 -12.67
C ALA A 280 17.46 -12.07 -11.95
N GLN A 281 17.37 -11.86 -10.62
CA GLN A 281 18.50 -11.40 -9.80
C GLN A 281 19.38 -12.54 -9.27
N ARG A 282 18.90 -13.80 -9.29
CA ARG A 282 19.66 -14.93 -8.74
C ARG A 282 21.00 -15.10 -9.48
N PRO A 283 22.09 -15.45 -8.77
CA PRO A 283 22.18 -15.79 -7.34
C PRO A 283 22.53 -14.60 -6.43
N ARG A 284 22.45 -13.36 -6.93
CA ARG A 284 22.83 -12.15 -6.20
C ARG A 284 21.64 -11.59 -5.44
N LEU A 285 21.92 -11.06 -4.27
CA LEU A 285 20.93 -10.30 -3.49
C LEU A 285 21.21 -8.80 -3.58
N LEU A 286 22.49 -8.43 -3.65
CA LEU A 286 22.98 -7.09 -4.01
C LEU A 286 24.22 -7.21 -4.90
N THR A 287 24.66 -6.11 -5.51
CA THR A 287 25.91 -6.04 -6.28
C THR A 287 27.09 -6.53 -5.44
N GLY A 288 27.74 -7.61 -5.87
CA GLY A 288 28.88 -8.18 -5.16
C GLY A 288 28.54 -8.98 -3.89
N LEU A 289 27.25 -9.20 -3.59
CA LEU A 289 26.80 -9.99 -2.44
C LEU A 289 25.81 -11.07 -2.88
N THR A 290 26.27 -12.32 -2.86
CA THR A 290 25.42 -13.48 -3.12
C THR A 290 24.51 -13.78 -1.93
N VAL A 291 23.43 -14.53 -2.18
CA VAL A 291 22.52 -15.02 -1.14
C VAL A 291 23.27 -15.77 -0.03
N GLU A 292 24.24 -16.59 -0.40
CA GLU A 292 25.01 -17.40 0.56
C GLU A 292 25.94 -16.55 1.42
N GLN A 293 26.56 -15.52 0.83
CA GLN A 293 27.41 -14.57 1.56
C GLN A 293 26.60 -13.63 2.46
N ALA A 294 25.39 -13.27 2.06
CA ALA A 294 24.51 -12.41 2.84
C ALA A 294 23.88 -13.13 4.04
N ALA A 295 23.81 -14.46 3.99
CA ALA A 295 23.04 -15.24 4.94
C ALA A 295 23.61 -15.21 6.36
N ALA A 296 22.73 -15.12 7.34
CA ALA A 296 23.07 -15.23 8.75
C ALA A 296 23.63 -16.62 9.12
N GLY A 297 24.15 -16.74 10.33
CA GLY A 297 24.63 -18.02 10.87
C GLY A 297 23.55 -19.11 10.82
N ARG A 298 23.98 -20.36 10.67
CA ARG A 298 23.09 -21.53 10.51
C ARG A 298 22.01 -21.63 11.59
N SER A 299 22.34 -21.35 12.85
CA SER A 299 21.38 -21.37 13.97
C SER A 299 20.26 -20.36 13.77
N THR A 300 20.58 -19.13 13.34
CA THR A 300 19.61 -18.08 13.03
C THR A 300 18.72 -18.48 11.86
N LEU A 301 19.29 -19.07 10.80
CA LEU A 301 18.52 -19.54 9.65
C LEU A 301 17.56 -20.68 10.00
N ILE A 302 17.95 -21.60 10.88
CA ILE A 302 17.05 -22.65 11.37
C ILE A 302 15.94 -22.02 12.21
N ALA A 303 16.29 -21.12 13.14
CA ALA A 303 15.33 -20.47 14.01
C ALA A 303 14.27 -19.71 13.20
N ILE A 304 14.66 -18.94 12.18
CA ILE A 304 13.69 -18.20 11.36
C ILE A 304 12.79 -19.14 10.56
N VAL A 305 13.33 -20.22 9.99
CA VAL A 305 12.53 -21.20 9.23
C VAL A 305 11.49 -21.86 10.14
N VAL A 306 11.88 -22.28 11.34
CA VAL A 306 10.96 -22.86 12.32
C VAL A 306 9.93 -21.84 12.78
N SER A 307 10.33 -20.62 13.12
CA SER A 307 9.42 -19.56 13.56
C SER A 307 8.39 -19.20 12.49
N VAL A 308 8.79 -19.10 11.22
CA VAL A 308 7.86 -18.86 10.10
C VAL A 308 6.90 -20.03 9.92
N ALA A 309 7.39 -21.27 10.01
CA ALA A 309 6.54 -22.45 9.91
C ALA A 309 5.49 -22.51 11.02
N VAL A 310 5.88 -22.25 12.28
CA VAL A 310 4.97 -22.19 13.42
C VAL A 310 3.97 -21.03 13.28
N GLY A 311 4.45 -19.84 12.89
CA GLY A 311 3.60 -18.68 12.65
C GLY A 311 2.57 -18.93 11.54
N ALA A 312 2.95 -19.60 10.47
CA ALA A 312 2.06 -19.95 9.36
C ALA A 312 0.91 -20.87 9.79
N VAL A 313 1.12 -21.77 10.76
CA VAL A 313 0.07 -22.63 11.32
C VAL A 313 -1.04 -21.81 11.99
N LEU A 314 -0.73 -20.63 12.53
CA LEU A 314 -1.73 -19.73 13.12
C LEU A 314 -2.29 -18.75 12.10
N LEU A 315 -1.43 -18.15 11.29
CA LEU A 315 -1.76 -17.06 10.38
C LEU A 315 -2.55 -17.53 9.14
N VAL A 316 -2.23 -18.68 8.56
CA VAL A 316 -2.92 -19.16 7.36
C VAL A 316 -4.39 -19.51 7.67
N PRO A 317 -4.72 -20.28 8.73
CA PRO A 317 -6.12 -20.55 9.07
C PRO A 317 -6.92 -19.30 9.41
N SER A 318 -6.34 -18.32 10.12
CA SER A 318 -7.03 -17.08 10.48
C SER A 318 -7.36 -16.23 9.24
N LEU A 319 -6.42 -16.07 8.31
CA LEU A 319 -6.66 -15.38 7.05
C LEU A 319 -7.67 -16.12 6.17
N LEU A 320 -7.58 -17.44 6.07
CA LEU A 320 -8.56 -18.23 5.33
C LEU A 320 -9.97 -18.08 5.91
N LEU A 321 -10.09 -18.04 7.23
CA LEU A 321 -11.36 -17.79 7.90
C LEU A 321 -11.87 -16.38 7.59
N LEU A 322 -11.03 -15.35 7.73
CA LEU A 322 -11.35 -13.95 7.44
C LEU A 322 -11.84 -13.78 6.00
N PHE A 323 -11.05 -14.22 5.02
CA PHE A 323 -11.42 -14.10 3.61
C PHE A 323 -12.67 -14.91 3.27
N ARG A 324 -12.88 -16.10 3.87
CA ARG A 324 -14.11 -16.87 3.67
C ARG A 324 -15.34 -16.15 4.22
N LEU A 325 -15.23 -15.52 5.39
CA LEU A 325 -16.35 -14.79 6.00
C LEU A 325 -16.69 -13.54 5.19
N PHE A 326 -15.67 -12.81 4.73
CA PHE A 326 -15.83 -11.62 3.89
C PHE A 326 -16.41 -11.96 2.50
N LEU A 327 -15.84 -12.96 1.80
CA LEU A 327 -16.32 -13.41 0.49
C LEU A 327 -17.75 -13.97 0.53
N ARG A 328 -18.20 -14.50 1.68
CA ARG A 328 -19.57 -14.99 1.89
C ARG A 328 -20.55 -13.88 2.29
N GLY A 329 -20.13 -12.61 2.37
CA GLY A 329 -20.97 -11.47 2.75
C GLY A 329 -21.44 -11.52 4.21
N ARG A 330 -20.84 -12.37 5.06
CA ARG A 330 -21.23 -12.48 6.48
C ARG A 330 -20.67 -11.37 7.37
N LEU A 331 -19.80 -10.54 6.81
CA LEU A 331 -19.25 -9.33 7.43
C LEU A 331 -19.67 -8.07 6.67
N ASP A 332 -20.68 -8.14 5.79
CA ASP A 332 -21.26 -6.94 5.21
C ASP A 332 -21.95 -6.16 6.33
N PHE A 333 -21.33 -5.07 6.79
CA PHE A 333 -21.97 -4.05 7.62
C PHE A 333 -23.07 -3.28 6.87
N GLY A 334 -23.49 -3.76 5.69
CA GLY A 334 -24.50 -3.16 4.80
C GLY A 334 -25.94 -3.48 5.16
N GLY A 335 -26.22 -4.05 6.34
CA GLY A 335 -27.59 -4.30 6.82
C GLY A 335 -28.45 -3.04 6.99
N GLU A 336 -27.86 -1.85 6.92
CA GLU A 336 -28.55 -0.57 7.09
C GLU A 336 -28.68 0.26 5.79
N ARG A 337 -28.62 -0.37 4.61
CA ARG A 337 -28.88 0.37 3.34
C ARG A 337 -30.36 0.56 3.00
N GLY A 338 -31.29 0.25 3.92
CA GLY A 338 -32.73 0.29 3.63
C GLY A 338 -33.67 0.62 4.78
N ALA A 339 -33.19 0.78 6.01
CA ALA A 339 -34.01 1.38 7.07
C ALA A 339 -33.90 2.91 6.92
N PRO A 340 -35.00 3.68 6.92
CA PRO A 340 -34.89 5.11 7.15
C PRO A 340 -34.12 5.26 8.45
N ALA A 341 -32.91 5.83 8.37
CA ALA A 341 -32.18 6.22 9.55
C ALA A 341 -33.16 6.97 10.43
N GLU A 342 -33.40 6.51 11.67
CA GLU A 342 -34.04 7.39 12.64
C GLU A 342 -33.26 8.70 12.57
N PRO A 343 -33.95 9.86 12.50
CA PRO A 343 -33.27 11.13 12.41
C PRO A 343 -32.45 11.29 13.70
N VAL A 344 -31.18 10.87 13.64
CA VAL A 344 -30.17 11.24 14.60
C VAL A 344 -30.14 12.75 14.48
N ALA A 345 -30.54 13.43 15.55
CA ALA A 345 -30.58 14.87 15.62
C ALA A 345 -29.26 15.39 15.04
N PRO A 346 -29.28 16.35 14.10
CA PRO A 346 -28.05 16.84 13.50
C PRO A 346 -27.16 17.33 14.64
N VAL A 347 -26.05 16.64 14.88
CA VAL A 347 -24.97 17.15 15.72
C VAL A 347 -24.54 18.43 15.03
N ALA A 348 -24.96 19.55 15.59
CA ALA A 348 -24.72 20.86 15.03
C ALA A 348 -23.24 21.20 15.23
N ILE A 349 -22.38 20.65 14.37
CA ILE A 349 -20.98 21.04 14.33
C ILE A 349 -20.94 22.44 13.73
N THR A 350 -21.03 23.44 14.61
CA THR A 350 -20.68 24.80 14.28
C THR A 350 -19.23 24.79 13.79
N ALA A 351 -19.02 25.08 12.51
CA ALA A 351 -17.70 25.22 11.92
C ALA A 351 -16.97 26.39 12.61
N ARG A 352 -16.28 26.12 13.73
CA ARG A 352 -15.31 27.06 14.30
C ARG A 352 -14.11 27.07 13.38
N GLY A 353 -13.74 28.26 12.91
CA GLY A 353 -12.60 28.49 12.04
C GLY A 353 -11.34 27.81 12.58
N SER A 354 -10.48 27.36 11.67
CA SER A 354 -9.20 26.68 11.96
C SER A 354 -8.46 27.37 13.10
N GLY A 355 -8.53 26.76 14.29
CA GLY A 355 -7.93 27.34 15.48
C GLY A 355 -6.40 27.39 15.39
N PRO A 356 -5.75 28.21 16.24
CA PRO A 356 -4.30 28.22 16.40
C PRO A 356 -3.64 26.83 16.54
N PRO A 357 -4.23 25.80 17.21
CA PRO A 357 -3.56 24.49 17.35
C PRO A 357 -3.42 23.68 16.04
N ALA A 358 -4.32 23.84 15.07
CA ALA A 358 -4.22 23.13 13.79
C ALA A 358 -3.09 23.67 12.91
N MET A 359 -2.90 25.00 12.91
CA MET A 359 -1.76 25.64 12.23
C MET A 359 -0.43 25.29 12.92
N VAL A 360 -0.43 25.16 14.24
CA VAL A 360 0.74 24.70 15.01
C VAL A 360 1.08 23.25 14.67
N ALA A 361 0.09 22.35 14.56
CA ALA A 361 0.31 20.96 14.17
C ALA A 361 0.91 20.83 12.75
N LEU A 362 0.42 21.63 11.79
CA LEU A 362 0.96 21.70 10.44
C LEU A 362 2.37 22.30 10.41
N GLY A 363 2.62 23.36 11.20
CA GLY A 363 3.95 23.95 11.36
C GLY A 363 4.97 22.98 11.96
N LEU A 364 4.57 22.22 12.98
CA LEU A 364 5.40 21.17 13.58
C LEU A 364 5.68 20.02 12.61
N LEU A 365 4.71 19.66 11.76
CA LEU A 365 4.91 18.64 10.73
C LEU A 365 5.95 19.10 9.69
N VAL A 366 5.79 20.30 9.15
CA VAL A 366 6.70 20.87 8.15
C VAL A 366 8.10 21.07 8.75
N ALA A 367 8.21 21.63 9.95
CA ALA A 367 9.48 21.81 10.63
C ALA A 367 10.13 20.45 10.96
N GLY A 368 9.35 19.47 11.42
CA GLY A 368 9.82 18.12 11.71
C GLY A 368 10.40 17.42 10.49
N VAL A 369 9.71 17.48 9.34
CA VAL A 369 10.19 16.92 8.07
C VAL A 369 11.44 17.65 7.57
N VAL A 370 11.46 18.99 7.61
CA VAL A 370 12.63 19.76 7.14
C VAL A 370 13.86 19.52 8.02
N LEU A 371 13.70 19.52 9.35
CA LEU A 371 14.81 19.29 10.29
C LEU A 371 15.38 17.87 10.21
N THR A 372 14.52 16.86 10.01
CA THR A 372 14.96 15.47 9.89
C THR A 372 15.59 15.14 8.54
N VAL A 373 15.07 15.71 7.44
CA VAL A 373 15.48 15.34 6.08
C VAL A 373 16.58 16.24 5.52
N VAL A 374 16.58 17.53 5.85
CA VAL A 374 17.43 18.54 5.17
C VAL A 374 18.67 18.91 5.99
N VAL A 375 18.58 18.98 7.32
CA VAL A 375 19.61 19.64 8.15
C VAL A 375 20.72 18.69 8.61
N GLY A 376 20.51 17.37 8.58
CA GLY A 376 21.57 16.36 8.68
C GLY A 376 22.44 16.35 9.96
N SER A 377 22.09 17.12 11.00
CA SER A 377 22.83 17.21 12.26
C SER A 377 22.12 16.50 13.40
N GLY A 378 22.87 15.91 14.34
CA GLY A 378 22.31 15.06 15.41
C GLY A 378 21.29 15.75 16.31
N TRP A 379 21.47 17.05 16.58
CA TRP A 379 20.51 17.85 17.33
C TRP A 379 19.25 18.16 16.50
N ALA A 380 19.39 18.41 15.19
CA ALA A 380 18.27 18.67 14.30
C ALA A 380 17.39 17.43 14.10
N LEU A 381 17.99 16.23 14.10
CA LEU A 381 17.24 14.96 14.11
C LEU A 381 16.42 14.81 15.40
N ALA A 382 17.01 15.07 16.56
CA ALA A 382 16.30 15.00 17.83
C ALA A 382 15.12 15.99 17.90
N VAL A 383 15.36 17.25 17.50
CA VAL A 383 14.31 18.29 17.46
C VAL A 383 13.25 17.93 16.42
N GLY A 384 13.65 17.46 15.24
CA GLY A 384 12.73 17.07 14.18
C GLY A 384 11.81 15.91 14.57
N VAL A 385 12.35 14.88 15.24
CA VAL A 385 11.55 13.77 15.80
C VAL A 385 10.59 14.28 16.88
N LEU A 386 11.04 15.17 17.78
CA LEU A 386 10.18 15.77 18.79
C LEU A 386 9.04 16.60 18.17
N CYS A 387 9.29 17.33 17.09
CA CYS A 387 8.26 18.05 16.35
C CYS A 387 7.24 17.08 15.72
N LEU A 388 7.68 15.97 15.12
CA LEU A 388 6.80 14.95 14.55
C LEU A 388 5.95 14.24 15.62
N CYS A 389 6.54 13.91 16.77
CA CYS A 389 5.80 13.40 17.92
C CYS A 389 4.80 14.44 18.45
N GLY A 390 5.19 15.72 18.49
CA GLY A 390 4.32 16.84 18.86
C GLY A 390 3.11 16.98 17.93
N THR A 391 3.29 16.78 16.61
CA THR A 391 2.17 16.73 15.66
C THR A 391 1.21 15.58 15.97
N ALA A 392 1.72 14.39 16.27
CA ALA A 392 0.88 13.23 16.61
C ALA A 392 0.10 13.43 17.92
N VAL A 393 0.77 13.96 18.95
CA VAL A 393 0.15 14.29 20.24
C VAL A 393 -0.89 15.39 20.08
N MET A 394 -0.60 16.44 19.31
CA MET A 394 -1.57 17.51 19.07
C MET A 394 -2.74 17.05 18.18
N GLY A 395 -2.50 16.13 17.24
CA GLY A 395 -3.59 15.47 16.51
C GLY A 395 -4.51 14.68 17.44
N ALA A 396 -3.95 13.93 18.38
CA ALA A 396 -4.71 13.17 19.38
C ALA A 396 -5.46 14.09 20.37
N LEU A 397 -4.81 15.15 20.87
CA LEU A 397 -5.44 16.12 21.76
C LEU A 397 -6.57 16.89 21.07
N LEU A 398 -6.43 17.24 19.79
CA LEU A 398 -7.51 17.84 19.00
C LEU A 398 -8.69 16.87 18.84
N ALA A 399 -8.43 15.58 18.67
CA ALA A 399 -9.48 14.56 18.62
C ALA A 399 -10.24 14.44 19.95
N VAL A 400 -9.51 14.37 21.08
CA VAL A 400 -10.10 14.23 22.42
C VAL A 400 -10.84 15.50 22.88
N SER A 401 -10.27 16.69 22.63
CA SER A 401 -10.91 17.96 23.00
C SER A 401 -12.19 18.26 22.21
N GLY A 402 -12.38 17.58 21.07
CA GLY A 402 -13.63 17.63 20.32
C GLY A 402 -14.76 16.82 20.96
N GLU A 403 -14.44 15.79 21.75
CA GLU A 403 -15.43 14.93 22.44
C GLU A 403 -15.93 15.55 23.75
N GLU A 404 -15.08 16.23 24.54
CA GLU A 404 -15.49 16.79 25.85
C GLU A 404 -16.41 18.03 25.76
N ASP A 405 -16.39 18.76 24.65
CA ASP A 405 -17.20 19.98 24.48
C ASP A 405 -18.63 19.65 23.99
N ASP A 406 -18.87 18.44 23.45
CA ASP A 406 -20.18 17.94 23.01
C ASP A 406 -21.04 17.49 24.22
N ASP A 407 -20.40 16.94 25.26
CA ASP A 407 -21.06 16.47 26.50
C ASP A 407 -21.53 17.59 27.45
N ARG A 408 -21.16 18.86 27.19
CA ARG A 408 -21.53 20.02 28.04
C ARG A 408 -22.63 20.91 27.46
N ALA A 409 -23.20 20.57 26.31
CA ALA A 409 -24.35 21.30 25.78
C ALA A 409 -25.60 21.04 26.65
N PRO A 410 -26.26 22.07 27.23
CA PRO A 410 -27.40 21.85 28.10
C PRO A 410 -28.62 21.39 27.27
N GLY A 411 -28.98 20.12 27.42
CA GLY A 411 -30.21 19.54 26.89
C GLY A 411 -31.44 20.22 27.48
N GLY A 412 -32.15 21.00 26.66
CA GLY A 412 -33.47 21.54 26.98
C GLY A 412 -34.52 20.44 26.94
N SER A 413 -34.88 19.89 28.11
CA SER A 413 -36.06 19.07 28.30
C SER A 413 -37.25 19.95 28.71
N GLU A 414 -38.16 20.26 27.78
CA GLU A 414 -39.55 20.61 28.12
C GLU A 414 -40.41 19.33 28.03
N PRO A 415 -41.18 18.96 29.07
CA PRO A 415 -42.15 17.89 28.96
C PRO A 415 -43.48 18.44 28.42
N LEU A 416 -43.92 17.90 27.28
CA LEU A 416 -45.28 18.07 26.77
C LEU A 416 -46.29 17.44 27.75
N SER A 417 -47.09 18.27 28.42
CA SER A 417 -48.31 17.85 29.11
C SER A 417 -49.55 18.39 28.39
N ARG A 418 -50.35 17.45 27.88
CA ARG A 418 -51.81 17.45 27.59
C ARG A 418 -52.47 18.65 26.93
#